data_AF-A0A925ID48-F1
#
_entry.id   AF-A0A925ID48-F1
#
_cell.length_a   1.000
_cell.length_b   1.000
_cell.length_c   1.000
_cell.angle_alpha   90.00
_cell.angle_beta   90.00
_cell.angle_gamma   90.00
#
_symmetry.space_group_name_H-M   'P 1'
#
loop_
_entity.id
_entity.type
_entity.pdbx_description
1 polymer ?
#
loop_
_entity_poly.entity_id
_entity_poly.type
_entity_poly.pdbx_seq_one_letter_code
_entity_poly.pdbx_strand_id
1 'polypeptide(L)' 'MEIHLFDNGSQVPQPRHKIQIEELKVTPYPDRFRVFIEIKVTAFLERPNLLLVAHDEDDQVVSELSIIETMHN' A
#
# COMPACT_ATOMS: atom_id res chain seq x y z
N MET A 1 3.71 -35.66 2.01
CA MET A 1 4.39 -34.54 1.33
C MET A 1 3.90 -33.27 2.00
N GLU A 2 4.77 -32.57 2.71
CA GLU A 2 4.50 -31.20 3.14
C GLU A 2 4.81 -30.27 1.96
N ILE A 3 3.85 -29.46 1.56
CA ILE A 3 4.03 -28.42 0.55
C ILE A 3 4.27 -27.14 1.33
N HIS A 4 5.50 -26.63 1.30
CA HIS A 4 5.81 -25.31 1.83
C HIS A 4 5.26 -24.29 0.83
N LEU A 5 4.15 -23.65 1.17
CA LEU A 5 3.48 -22.65 0.32
C LEU A 5 4.17 -21.28 0.36
N PHE A 6 5.05 -21.06 1.34
CA PHE A 6 5.72 -19.77 1.58
C PHE A 6 7.17 -20.02 1.99
N ASP A 7 8.12 -19.58 1.16
CA ASP A 7 9.56 -19.82 1.37
C ASP A 7 10.19 -18.77 2.31
N ASN A 8 9.51 -17.63 2.52
CA ASN A 8 9.94 -16.54 3.41
C ASN A 8 8.79 -16.09 4.31
N GLY A 9 9.05 -15.83 5.58
CA GLY A 9 8.03 -15.47 6.59
C GLY A 9 7.23 -14.19 6.27
N SER A 10 7.75 -13.31 5.40
CA SER A 10 7.03 -12.12 4.89
C SER A 10 5.95 -12.43 3.87
N GLN A 11 5.95 -13.64 3.30
CA GLN A 11 4.91 -14.12 2.39
C GLN A 11 3.71 -14.73 3.12
N VAL A 12 3.84 -15.01 4.43
CA VAL A 12 2.74 -15.52 5.24
C VAL A 12 1.78 -14.37 5.54
N PRO A 13 0.53 -14.41 5.06
CA PRO A 13 -0.43 -13.36 5.32
C PRO A 13 -0.65 -13.13 6.82
N GLN A 14 -0.62 -11.87 7.24
CA GLN A 14 -0.70 -11.46 8.63
C GLN A 14 -2.10 -10.92 8.97
N PRO A 15 -2.49 -10.93 10.26
CA PRO A 15 -3.71 -10.28 10.72
C PRO A 15 -3.61 -8.75 10.60
N ARG A 16 -4.76 -8.07 10.49
CA ARG A 16 -4.88 -6.62 10.24
C ARG A 16 -3.95 -5.73 11.09
N HIS A 17 -3.82 -6.02 12.38
CA HIS A 17 -3.02 -5.22 13.32
C HIS A 17 -1.49 -5.33 13.10
N LYS A 18 -1.04 -6.24 12.24
CA LYS A 18 0.37 -6.43 11.85
C LYS A 18 0.68 -5.93 10.44
N ILE A 19 -0.32 -5.43 9.71
CA ILE A 19 -0.12 -4.92 8.35
C ILE A 19 0.55 -3.56 8.42
N GLN A 20 1.65 -3.42 7.68
CA GLN A 20 2.43 -2.19 7.59
C GLN A 20 2.72 -1.87 6.12
N ILE A 21 2.99 -0.59 5.85
CA ILE A 21 3.56 -0.16 4.57
C ILE A 21 5.05 -0.51 4.61
N GLU A 22 5.48 -1.38 3.70
CA GLU A 22 6.88 -1.81 3.58
C GLU A 22 7.66 -0.90 2.63
N GLU A 23 7.02 -0.38 1.59
CA GLU A 23 7.64 0.47 0.59
C GLU A 23 6.60 1.43 -0.03
N LEU A 24 7.03 2.66 -0.29
CA LEU A 24 6.27 3.66 -1.03
C LEU A 24 7.18 4.26 -2.11
N LYS A 25 6.79 4.12 -3.38
CA LYS A 25 7.43 4.80 -4.51
C LYS A 25 6.44 5.73 -5.17
N VAL A 26 6.90 6.92 -5.52
CA VAL A 26 6.09 7.98 -6.11
C VAL A 26 6.81 8.51 -7.33
N THR A 27 6.20 8.38 -8.49
CA THR A 27 6.74 8.86 -9.78
C THR A 27 5.78 9.86 -10.40
N PRO A 28 6.10 11.17 -10.40
CA PRO A 28 5.32 12.16 -11.13
C PRO A 28 5.39 11.88 -12.64
N TYR A 29 4.27 12.01 -13.33
CA TYR A 29 4.26 11.96 -14.79
C TYR A 29 4.79 13.27 -15.39
N PRO A 30 5.27 13.27 -16.65
CA PRO A 30 5.80 14.47 -17.31
C PRO A 30 4.81 15.65 -17.40
N ASP A 31 3.50 15.38 -17.31
CA ASP A 31 2.47 16.42 -17.31
C ASP A 31 2.36 17.21 -16.00
N ARG A 32 3.03 16.75 -14.93
CA ARG A 32 3.03 17.34 -13.58
C ARG A 32 1.67 17.40 -12.88
N PHE A 33 0.64 16.77 -13.44
CA PHE A 33 -0.68 16.69 -12.82
C PHE A 33 -0.95 15.32 -12.24
N ARG A 34 -0.43 14.27 -12.88
CA ARG A 34 -0.65 12.90 -12.46
C ARG A 34 0.58 12.34 -11.76
N VAL A 35 0.33 11.44 -10.82
CA VAL A 35 1.36 10.75 -10.06
C VAL A 35 1.07 9.26 -10.11
N PHE A 36 2.10 8.46 -10.39
CA PHE A 36 2.07 7.02 -10.26
C PHE A 36 2.61 6.63 -8.90
N ILE A 37 1.85 5.85 -8.14
CA ILE A 37 2.18 5.48 -6.77
C ILE A 37 2.21 3.97 -6.68
N GLU A 38 3.34 3.43 -6.24
CA GLU A 38 3.49 2.01 -5.92
C GLU A 38 3.61 1.86 -4.41
N ILE A 39 2.77 1.01 -3.83
CA ILE A 39 2.76 0.76 -2.38
C ILE A 39 2.90 -0.74 -2.18
N LYS A 40 3.91 -1.11 -1.42
CA LYS A 40 4.07 -2.48 -0.93
C LYS A 40 3.62 -2.53 0.51
N VAL A 41 2.72 -3.46 0.82
CA VAL A 41 2.26 -3.72 2.18
C VAL A 41 2.58 -5.15 2.57
N THR A 42 2.63 -5.40 3.87
CA THR A 42 2.69 -6.75 4.41
C THR A 42 1.56 -7.61 3.85
N ALA A 43 1.85 -8.86 3.49
CA ALA A 43 0.82 -9.81 3.06
C ALA A 43 -0.30 -9.88 4.11
N PHE A 44 -1.56 -9.88 3.67
CA PHE A 44 -2.71 -9.69 4.55
C PHE A 44 -3.75 -10.82 4.43
N LEU A 45 -4.34 -11.19 5.56
CA LEU A 45 -5.46 -12.15 5.62
C LEU A 45 -6.79 -11.48 5.24
N GLU A 46 -6.97 -10.23 5.63
CA GLU A 46 -8.15 -9.40 5.35
C GLU A 46 -7.71 -8.21 4.52
N ARG A 47 -8.49 -7.84 3.49
CA ARG A 47 -8.13 -6.74 2.59
C ARG A 47 -8.05 -5.43 3.38
N PRO A 48 -6.90 -4.74 3.36
CA PRO A 48 -6.78 -3.48 4.06
C PRO A 48 -7.47 -2.37 3.27
N ASN A 49 -7.88 -1.33 4.00
CA ASN A 49 -8.23 -0.04 3.41
C ASN A 49 -7.00 0.86 3.48
N LEU A 50 -6.83 1.68 2.45
CA LEU A 50 -5.73 2.63 2.35
C LEU A 50 -6.31 4.04 2.21
N LEU A 51 -5.81 4.95 3.04
CA LEU A 51 -6.06 6.37 2.91
C LEU A 51 -4.79 7.02 2.36
N LEU A 52 -4.89 7.66 1.21
CA LEU A 52 -3.81 8.42 0.60
C LEU A 52 -4.11 9.91 0.74
N VAL A 53 -3.20 10.66 1.34
CA VAL A 53 -3.34 12.10 1.55
C VAL A 53 -2.15 12.80 0.92
N ALA A 54 -2.41 13.82 0.12
CA ALA A 54 -1.39 14.70 -0.44
C ALA A 54 -1.36 16.00 0.36
N HIS A 55 -0.18 16.39 0.79
CA HIS A 55 0.08 17.63 1.52
C HIS A 55 0.91 18.59 0.64
N ASP A 56 0.71 19.89 0.80
CA ASP A 56 1.60 20.91 0.25
C ASP A 56 2.81 21.19 1.16
N GLU A 57 3.60 22.22 0.82
CA GLU A 57 4.80 22.60 1.58
C GLU A 57 4.50 23.12 2.99
N ASP A 58 3.27 23.56 3.26
CA ASP A 58 2.80 24.04 4.56
C ASP A 58 2.08 22.94 5.37
N ASP A 59 2.21 21.67 4.94
CA ASP A 59 1.55 20.48 5.50
C ASP A 59 0.02 20.49 5.38
N GLN A 60 -0.53 21.30 4.48
CA GLN A 60 -1.97 21.39 4.27
C GLN A 60 -2.45 20.31 3.30
N VAL A 61 -3.56 19.64 3.64
CA VAL A 61 -4.15 18.62 2.78
C VAL A 61 -4.70 19.27 1.51
N VAL A 62 -4.09 18.93 0.36
CA VAL A 62 -4.52 19.41 -0.96
C VAL A 62 -5.36 18.38 -1.72
N SER A 63 -5.29 17.10 -1.33
CA SER A 63 -6.10 16.03 -1.90
C SER A 63 -6.15 14.80 -1.00
N GLU A 64 -7.24 14.05 -1.07
CA GLU A 64 -7.46 12.80 -0.34
C GLU A 64 -8.09 11.76 -1.26
N LEU A 65 -7.62 10.51 -1.15
CA LEU A 65 -8.18 9.35 -1.83
C LEU A 65 -8.36 8.18 -0.86
N SER A 66 -9.59 7.71 -0.75
CA SER A 66 -9.95 6.49 -0.01
C SER A 66 -9.99 5.29 -0.95
N ILE A 67 -9.20 4.26 -0.64
CA ILE A 67 -9.08 3.01 -1.40
C ILE A 67 -9.57 1.87 -0.49
N ILE A 68 -10.71 1.28 -0.84
CA ILE A 68 -11.44 0.35 0.05
C ILE A 68 -11.53 -1.02 -0.60
N GLU A 69 -10.99 -2.05 0.06
CA GLU A 69 -11.09 -3.46 -0.34
C GLU A 69 -10.62 -3.78 -1.79
N THR A 70 -9.90 -2.87 -2.45
CA THR A 70 -9.44 -3.05 -3.83
C THR A 70 -8.00 -3.57 -3.94
N MET A 71 -7.31 -3.84 -2.82
CA MET A 71 -5.98 -4.43 -2.86
C MET A 71 -6.07 -5.93 -3.19
N HIS A 72 -5.31 -6.35 -4.19
CA HIS A 72 -5.27 -7.72 -4.70
C HIS A 72 -3.82 -8.21 -4.77
N ASN A 73 -3.65 -9.53 -4.71
CA ASN A 73 -2.36 -10.22 -4.79
C ASN A 73 -2.02 -10.59 -6.23
#